data_AF-A0A7C4MQ43-F1
#
_entry.id   AF-A0A7C4MQ43-F1
#
_cell.length_a   1.000
_cell.length_b   1.000
_cell.length_c   1.000
_cell.angle_alpha   90.00
_cell.angle_beta   90.00
_cell.angle_gamma   90.00
#
_symmetry.space_group_name_H-M   'P 1'
#
loop_
_entity.id
_entity.type
_entity.pdbx_description
1 polymer ?
#
loop_
_entity_poly.entity_id
_entity_poly.type
_entity_poly.pdbx_seq_one_letter_code
_entity_poly.pdbx_strand_id
1 'polypeptide(L)'
;MNGKPVIVEIRNLFKSYRRGSQILPVLTDISLDIAEGEFIALMGPSGSGKTTLLNLIAGIDKADSGTIKVGGVDITTLSENALALWRSSNVGFIFQFYNLIPVLTAFENVELPLLITGLNNAERRAHAEIALSV
;
A
#
# COMPACT_ATOMS: atom_id res chain seq x y z
N MET A 1 0.75 22.49 21.22
CA MET A 1 0.25 22.47 19.83
C MET A 1 0.37 21.03 19.36
N ASN A 2 -0.69 20.24 19.54
CA ASN A 2 -0.61 18.79 19.37
C ASN A 2 -1.00 18.44 17.94
N GLY A 3 -0.04 18.51 17.02
CA GLY A 3 -0.20 17.94 15.69
C GLY A 3 -0.33 16.42 15.80
N LYS A 4 -1.28 15.83 15.08
CA LYS A 4 -1.38 14.37 14.97
C LYS A 4 -0.04 13.81 14.43
N PRO A 5 0.40 12.63 14.88
CA PRO A 5 1.65 12.05 14.40
C PRO A 5 1.58 11.81 12.89
N VAL A 6 2.72 11.93 12.21
CA VAL A 6 2.83 11.61 10.78
C VAL A 6 2.82 10.10 10.62
N ILE A 7 1.86 9.58 9.84
CA ILE A 7 1.74 8.16 9.56
C ILE A 7 2.49 7.75 8.29
N VAL A 8 2.59 8.64 7.28
CA VAL A 8 3.42 8.44 6.08
C VAL A 8 4.35 9.62 5.92
N GLU A 9 5.66 9.36 5.89
CA GLU A 9 6.72 10.34 5.64
C GLU A 9 7.48 9.95 4.37
N ILE A 10 7.45 10.80 3.36
CA ILE A 10 8.18 10.62 2.09
C ILE A 10 9.19 11.74 1.93
N ARG A 11 10.44 11.40 1.60
CA ARG A 11 11.51 12.38 1.37
C ARG A 11 12.28 12.06 0.10
N ASN A 12 12.39 13.07 -0.77
CA ASN A 12 13.19 13.07 -2.01
C ASN A 12 13.00 11.79 -2.83
N LEU A 13 11.75 11.39 -3.04
CA LEU A 13 11.41 10.12 -3.67
C LEU A 13 11.51 10.20 -5.20
N PHE A 14 12.25 9.27 -5.80
CA PHE A 14 12.34 9.11 -7.24
C PHE A 14 11.94 7.70 -7.67
N LYS A 15 11.24 7.61 -8.81
CA LYS A 15 10.91 6.34 -9.44
C LYS A 15 10.85 6.48 -10.94
N SER A 16 11.48 5.54 -11.63
CA SER A 16 11.53 5.42 -13.07
C SER A 16 11.22 3.99 -13.47
N TYR A 17 10.78 3.81 -14.71
CA TYR A 17 10.63 2.48 -15.31
C TYR A 17 11.44 2.40 -16.59
N ARG A 18 11.96 1.22 -16.89
CA ARG A 18 12.69 0.96 -18.14
C ARG A 18 11.73 0.43 -19.20
N ARG A 19 11.72 1.05 -20.37
CA ARG A 19 10.99 0.57 -21.56
C ARG A 19 11.98 0.41 -22.71
N GLY A 20 12.45 -0.83 -22.91
CA GLY A 20 13.55 -1.10 -23.84
C GLY A 20 14.84 -0.41 -23.38
N SER A 21 15.40 0.46 -24.22
CA SER A 21 16.59 1.27 -23.90
C SER A 21 16.27 2.60 -23.22
N GLN A 22 14.99 2.99 -23.11
CA GLN A 22 14.60 4.27 -22.52
C GLN A 22 14.32 4.12 -21.03
N ILE A 23 14.78 5.09 -20.24
CA ILE A 23 14.39 5.30 -18.85
C ILE A 23 13.28 6.34 -18.85
N LEU A 24 12.11 5.97 -18.34
CA LEU A 24 10.96 6.85 -18.18
C LEU A 24 10.85 7.26 -16.71
N PRO A 25 11.26 8.48 -16.32
CA PRO A 25 11.03 8.98 -14.98
C PRO A 25 9.52 9.20 -14.76
N VAL A 26 9.00 8.70 -13.64
CA VAL A 26 7.57 8.79 -13.28
C VAL A 26 7.35 9.65 -12.04
N LEU A 27 8.21 9.51 -11.03
CA LEU A 27 8.22 10.38 -9.85
C LEU A 27 9.59 11.04 -9.73
N THR A 28 9.59 12.35 -9.50
CA THR A 28 10.79 13.17 -9.39
C THR A 28 10.69 14.07 -8.18
N ASP A 29 11.59 13.86 -7.20
CA ASP A 29 11.74 14.67 -5.99
C ASP A 29 10.45 14.87 -5.19
N ILE A 30 9.70 13.78 -4.96
CA ILE A 30 8.46 13.86 -4.18
C ILE A 30 8.80 13.85 -2.69
N SER A 31 8.28 14.84 -1.96
CA SER A 31 8.28 14.88 -0.50
C SER A 31 6.87 15.20 0.00
N LEU A 32 6.34 14.38 0.90
CA LEU A 32 4.96 14.43 1.37
C LEU A 32 4.88 13.87 2.79
N ASP A 33 4.08 14.52 3.64
CA ASP A 33 3.69 14.01 4.95
C ASP A 33 2.17 13.83 5.00
N ILE A 34 1.74 12.70 5.56
CA ILE A 34 0.32 12.37 5.81
C ILE A 34 0.17 12.15 7.31
N ALA A 35 -0.79 12.83 7.93
CA ALA A 35 -1.07 12.67 9.35
C ALA A 35 -1.91 11.42 9.63
N GLU A 36 -1.79 10.87 10.83
CA GLU A 36 -2.60 9.74 11.27
C GLU A 36 -4.11 10.08 11.26
N GLY A 37 -4.91 9.19 10.69
CA GLY A 37 -6.36 9.35 10.56
C GLY A 37 -6.78 10.44 9.56
N GLU A 38 -5.87 10.91 8.71
CA GLU A 38 -6.18 11.83 7.63
C GLU A 38 -6.82 11.09 6.44
N PHE A 39 -7.83 11.71 5.83
CA PHE A 39 -8.45 11.21 4.60
C PHE A 39 -8.04 12.12 3.43
N ILE A 40 -7.20 11.58 2.53
CA ILE A 40 -6.59 12.35 1.45
C ILE A 40 -7.07 11.84 0.09
N ALA A 41 -7.32 12.79 -0.82
CA ALA A 41 -7.55 12.50 -2.23
C ALA A 41 -6.33 12.95 -3.06
N LEU A 42 -5.75 12.04 -3.85
CA LEU A 42 -4.67 12.34 -4.79
C LEU A 42 -5.23 12.49 -6.21
N MET A 43 -5.17 13.71 -6.76
CA MET A 43 -5.72 14.04 -8.07
C MET A 43 -4.63 14.43 -9.07
N GLY A 44 -4.88 14.18 -10.37
CA GLY A 44 -3.97 14.56 -11.45
C GLY A 44 -4.25 13.82 -12.77
N PRO A 45 -3.66 14.25 -13.90
CA PRO A 45 -3.87 13.63 -15.21
C PRO A 45 -3.50 12.14 -15.26
N SER A 46 -4.03 11.39 -16.22
CA SER A 46 -3.56 10.02 -16.47
C SER A 46 -2.05 10.02 -16.74
N GLY A 47 -1.32 9.04 -16.19
CA GLY A 47 0.13 8.94 -16.32
C GLY A 47 0.95 9.82 -15.37
N SER A 48 0.33 10.65 -14.52
CA SER A 48 1.04 11.54 -13.58
C SER A 48 1.71 10.83 -12.38
N GLY A 49 1.83 9.50 -12.39
CA GLY A 49 2.48 8.74 -11.32
C GLY A 49 1.66 8.46 -10.05
N LYS A 50 0.35 8.77 -10.01
CA LYS A 50 -0.50 8.55 -8.81
C LYS A 50 -0.48 7.10 -8.33
N THR A 51 -0.80 6.16 -9.22
CA THR A 51 -0.79 4.73 -8.90
C THR A 51 0.61 4.26 -8.51
N THR A 52 1.65 4.81 -9.14
CA THR A 52 3.04 4.54 -8.75
C THR A 52 3.30 4.97 -7.31
N LEU A 53 2.92 6.19 -6.94
CA LEU A 53 3.09 6.69 -5.57
C LEU A 53 2.32 5.84 -4.56
N LEU A 54 1.07 5.50 -4.84
CA LEU A 54 0.27 4.62 -3.96
C LEU A 54 0.89 3.23 -3.82
N ASN A 55 1.41 2.64 -4.90
CA ASN A 55 2.08 1.34 -4.86
C ASN A 55 3.38 1.39 -4.03
N LEU A 56 4.12 2.49 -4.11
CA LEU A 56 5.34 2.68 -3.33
C LEU A 56 5.03 2.83 -1.82
N ILE A 57 4.02 3.64 -1.47
CA ILE A 57 3.56 3.79 -0.08
C ILE A 57 3.02 2.45 0.47
N ALA A 58 2.30 1.71 -0.36
CA ALA A 58 1.80 0.38 -0.03
C ALA A 58 2.90 -0.69 0.01
N GLY A 59 4.16 -0.37 -0.31
CA GLY A 59 5.27 -1.31 -0.35
C GLY A 59 5.13 -2.40 -1.42
N ILE A 60 4.29 -2.20 -2.44
CA ILE A 60 4.09 -3.14 -3.57
C ILE A 60 5.23 -3.02 -4.59
N ASP A 61 5.80 -1.83 -4.72
CA ASP A 61 6.94 -1.53 -5.58
C ASP A 61 8.06 -0.86 -4.76
N LYS A 62 9.26 -0.73 -5.35
CA LYS A 62 10.43 -0.09 -4.73
C LYS A 62 10.81 1.19 -5.45
N ALA A 63 11.22 2.20 -4.69
CA ALA A 63 11.74 3.44 -5.23
C ALA A 63 13.13 3.24 -5.85
N ASP A 64 13.52 4.11 -6.77
CA ASP A 64 14.91 4.15 -7.27
C ASP A 64 15.82 4.83 -6.23
N SER A 65 15.30 5.85 -5.56
CA SER A 65 15.97 6.57 -4.47
C SER A 65 14.95 7.32 -3.59
N GLY A 66 15.43 7.85 -2.46
CA GLY A 66 14.61 8.49 -1.44
C GLY A 66 14.15 7.53 -0.34
N THR A 67 13.36 8.03 0.60
CA THR A 67 12.88 7.27 1.75
C THR A 67 11.37 7.35 1.89
N ILE A 68 10.78 6.26 2.35
CA ILE A 68 9.35 6.16 2.70
C ILE A 68 9.28 5.51 4.07
N LYS A 69 8.73 6.22 5.05
CA LYS A 69 8.39 5.65 6.35
C LYS A 69 6.90 5.58 6.51
N VAL A 70 6.41 4.46 7.02
CA VAL A 70 4.99 4.26 7.31
C VAL A 70 4.88 3.69 8.73
N GLY A 71 4.12 4.37 9.60
CA GLY A 71 4.01 3.97 11.01
C GLY A 71 5.37 3.95 11.74
N GLY A 72 6.29 4.83 11.36
CA GLY A 72 7.65 4.90 11.92
C GLY A 72 8.64 3.85 11.37
N VAL A 73 8.21 2.94 10.50
CA VAL A 73 9.07 1.93 9.86
C VAL A 73 9.54 2.44 8.50
N ASP A 74 10.86 2.47 8.27
CA ASP A 74 11.43 2.79 6.96
C ASP A 74 11.32 1.60 6.00
N ILE A 75 10.30 1.63 5.16
CA ILE A 75 9.95 0.51 4.28
C ILE A 75 10.89 0.40 3.07
N THR A 76 11.66 1.43 2.73
CA THR A 76 12.59 1.37 1.59
C THR A 76 13.81 0.48 1.87
N THR A 77 14.10 0.24 3.14
CA THR A 77 15.22 -0.61 3.60
C THR A 77 14.84 -2.09 3.70
N LEU A 78 13.55 -2.41 3.61
CA LEU A 78 13.04 -3.77 3.80
C LEU A 78 13.29 -4.66 2.56
N SER A 79 13.61 -5.93 2.82
CA SER A 79 13.63 -6.96 1.79
C SER A 79 12.21 -7.25 1.27
N GLU A 80 12.08 -7.94 0.13
CA GLU A 80 10.76 -8.24 -0.43
C GLU A 80 9.89 -9.11 0.49
N ASN A 81 10.50 -10.07 1.18
CA ASN A 81 9.82 -10.89 2.16
C ASN A 81 9.39 -10.08 3.38
N ALA A 82 10.25 -9.16 3.86
CA ALA A 82 9.92 -8.28 4.97
C ALA A 82 8.80 -7.29 4.59
N LEU A 83 8.83 -6.76 3.35
CA LEU A 83 7.74 -5.95 2.81
C LEU A 83 6.44 -6.74 2.72
N ALA A 84 6.46 -8.00 2.28
CA ALA A 84 5.25 -8.82 2.22
C ALA A 84 4.60 -9.03 3.58
N LEU A 85 5.41 -9.34 4.60
CA LEU A 85 4.94 -9.48 5.98
C LEU A 85 4.45 -8.14 6.55
N TRP A 86 5.16 -7.05 6.26
CA TRP A 86 4.75 -5.72 6.68
C TRP A 86 3.41 -5.32 6.05
N ARG A 87 3.23 -5.55 4.74
CA ARG A 87 1.98 -5.25 4.03
C ARG A 87 0.79 -5.99 4.61
N SER A 88 0.92 -7.28 4.93
CA SER A 88 -0.20 -8.08 5.45
C SER A 88 -0.76 -7.57 6.77
N SER A 89 0.04 -6.80 7.53
CA SER A 89 -0.35 -6.28 8.85
C SER A 89 -0.69 -4.79 8.84
N ASN A 90 -0.23 -4.02 7.84
CA ASN A 90 -0.29 -2.55 7.87
C ASN A 90 -1.04 -1.92 6.69
N VAL A 91 -1.28 -2.66 5.59
CA VAL A 91 -1.82 -2.09 4.35
C VAL A 91 -3.08 -2.84 3.91
N GLY A 92 -4.20 -2.14 3.87
CA GLY A 92 -5.38 -2.53 3.09
C GLY A 92 -5.33 -1.88 1.72
N PHE A 93 -5.44 -2.67 0.64
CA PHE A 93 -5.37 -2.15 -0.73
C PHE A 93 -6.63 -2.50 -1.50
N ILE A 94 -7.30 -1.47 -2.05
CA ILE A 94 -8.44 -1.63 -2.95
C ILE A 94 -8.01 -1.16 -4.34
N PHE A 95 -8.12 -2.06 -5.30
CA PHE A 95 -7.69 -1.82 -6.68
C PHE A 95 -8.79 -1.13 -7.49
N GLN A 96 -8.39 -0.40 -8.54
CA GLN A 96 -9.33 0.22 -9.48
C GLN A 96 -10.21 -0.82 -10.21
N PHE A 97 -9.63 -1.97 -10.54
CA PHE A 97 -10.37 -3.16 -10.95
C PHE A 97 -10.43 -4.12 -9.78
N TYR A 98 -11.59 -4.69 -9.48
CA TYR A 98 -11.85 -5.36 -8.19
C TYR A 98 -10.92 -6.53 -7.84
N ASN A 99 -10.10 -7.04 -8.78
CA ASN A 99 -9.07 -8.07 -8.57
C ASN A 99 -9.54 -9.28 -7.72
N LEU A 100 -10.85 -9.59 -7.77
CA LEU A 100 -11.44 -10.73 -7.09
C LEU A 100 -11.05 -12.01 -7.82
N ILE A 101 -10.87 -13.09 -7.06
CA ILE A 101 -10.65 -14.42 -7.61
C ILE A 101 -12.02 -14.96 -8.03
N PRO A 102 -12.31 -15.14 -9.34
CA PRO A 102 -13.67 -15.39 -9.82
C PRO A 102 -14.27 -16.72 -9.39
N VAL A 103 -13.42 -17.69 -9.01
CA VAL A 103 -13.84 -19.01 -8.54
C VAL A 103 -14.17 -19.05 -7.05
N LEU A 104 -13.93 -17.95 -6.34
CA LEU A 104 -14.20 -17.82 -4.91
C LEU A 104 -15.48 -17.00 -4.67
N THR A 105 -16.21 -17.36 -3.63
CA THR A 105 -17.32 -16.57 -3.09
C THR A 105 -16.83 -15.22 -2.53
N ALA A 106 -17.76 -14.30 -2.26
CA ALA A 106 -17.43 -13.04 -1.59
C ALA A 106 -16.77 -13.27 -0.22
N PHE A 107 -17.31 -14.23 0.56
CA PHE A 107 -16.74 -14.65 1.83
C PHE A 107 -15.29 -15.15 1.67
N GLU A 108 -15.04 -16.06 0.74
CA GLU A 108 -13.70 -16.60 0.52
C GLU A 108 -12.72 -15.54 0.03
N ASN A 109 -13.14 -14.59 -0.82
CA ASN A 109 -12.28 -13.46 -1.22
C ASN A 109 -11.90 -12.56 -0.03
N VAL A 110 -12.81 -12.34 0.91
CA VAL A 110 -12.56 -11.53 2.12
C VAL A 110 -11.77 -12.31 3.18
N GLU A 111 -11.97 -13.62 3.30
CA GLU A 111 -11.22 -14.47 4.25
C GLU A 111 -9.79 -14.74 3.76
N LEU A 112 -9.56 -14.81 2.45
CA LEU A 112 -8.28 -15.22 1.85
C LEU A 112 -7.07 -14.44 2.40
N PRO A 113 -7.07 -13.09 2.50
CA PRO A 113 -5.95 -12.35 3.08
C PRO A 113 -5.73 -12.65 4.56
N LEU A 114 -6.74 -13.11 5.29
CA LEU A 114 -6.63 -13.44 6.70
C LEU A 114 -5.88 -14.77 6.91
N LEU A 115 -5.77 -15.64 5.89
CA LEU A 115 -5.04 -16.92 5.99
C LEU A 115 -3.55 -16.74 6.28
N ILE A 116 -2.96 -15.60 5.91
CA ILE A 116 -1.54 -15.28 6.12
C ILE A 116 -1.29 -14.49 7.42
N THR A 117 -2.31 -14.38 8.27
CA THR A 117 -2.21 -13.76 9.59
C THR A 117 -2.12 -14.82 10.68
N GLY A 118 -1.92 -14.40 11.94
CA GLY A 118 -1.92 -15.31 13.10
C GLY A 118 -3.32 -15.77 13.56
N LEU A 119 -4.39 -15.38 12.87
CA LEU A 119 -5.76 -15.65 13.30
C LEU A 119 -6.15 -17.13 13.12
N ASN A 120 -6.87 -17.68 14.08
CA ASN A 120 -7.46 -19.02 13.98
C ASN A 120 -8.70 -19.03 13.06
N ASN A 121 -9.22 -20.22 12.73
CA ASN A 121 -10.33 -20.34 11.79
C ASN A 121 -11.61 -19.61 12.25
N ALA A 122 -11.94 -19.64 13.54
CA ALA A 122 -13.13 -18.96 14.06
C ALA A 122 -12.98 -17.44 13.99
N GLU A 123 -11.80 -16.91 14.29
CA GLU A 123 -11.50 -15.46 14.21
C GLU A 123 -11.58 -14.94 12.77
N ARG A 124 -10.95 -15.66 11.82
CA ARG A 124 -11.01 -15.26 10.41
C ARG A 124 -12.43 -15.23 9.87
N ARG A 125 -13.21 -16.26 10.21
CA ARG A 125 -14.62 -16.34 9.84
C ARG A 125 -15.41 -15.17 10.41
N ALA A 126 -15.27 -14.87 11.70
CA ALA A 126 -15.94 -13.76 12.35
C ALA A 126 -15.57 -12.42 11.71
N HIS A 127 -14.29 -12.19 11.40
CA HIS A 127 -13.83 -10.96 10.75
C HIS A 127 -14.41 -10.81 9.33
N ALA A 128 -14.41 -11.89 8.54
CA ALA A 128 -14.97 -11.87 7.20
C ALA A 128 -16.49 -11.66 7.23
N GLU A 129 -17.21 -12.28 8.17
CA GLU A 129 -18.65 -12.05 8.39
C GLU A 129 -18.95 -10.60 8.76
N ILE A 130 -18.17 -9.98 9.65
CA ILE A 130 -18.32 -8.56 10.03
C ILE A 130 -18.08 -7.63 8.83
N ALA A 131 -17.04 -7.90 8.04
CA ALA A 131 -16.74 -7.08 6.86
C ALA A 131 -17.84 -7.18 5.77
N LEU A 132 -18.59 -8.28 5.76
CA LEU A 132 -19.69 -8.55 4.82
C LEU A 132 -21.08 -8.25 5.39
N SER A 133 -21.20 -8.04 6.69
CA SER A 133 -22.45 -7.62 7.31
C SER A 133 -22.69 -6.15 6.97
N VAL A 134 -23.55 -5.92 5.99
CA VAL A 134 -24.06 -4.60 5.59
C VAL A 134 -25.37 -4.32 6.30
#